data_AF-A0A6B1GMF5-F1
#
_entry.id   AF-A0A6B1GMF5-F1
#
_cell.length_a   1.000
_cell.length_b   1.000
_cell.length_c   1.000
_cell.angle_alpha   90.00
_cell.angle_beta   90.00
_cell.angle_gamma   90.00
#
_symmetry.space_group_name_H-M   'P 1'
#
loop_
_entity.id
_entity.type
_entity.pdbx_description
1 polymer ?
#
loop_
_entity_poly.entity_id
_entity_poly.type
_entity_poly.pdbx_seq_one_letter_code
_entity_poly.pdbx_strand_id
1 'polypeptide(L)'
;MRDFVVDASTTGQDLLDRLSEEENACIKAAFGDAVYEFLRGTPLLSATGSGGDSSAAAPLFACLTKENAVLAGAAFLIAAGGYSDESRVCITDLALRHPEVIYARLGLGGTGEQQTAGEESLTAILGFYDCLTDAEQAVWLIGIFTAIDTLSPLTGADLIALLPESQATCVRETLSGEAYAAMEAATPLVATGTGFDAAGCLTVESAATFLVASTEALLGPLSDESAACAGGFVEARPTYVPVIARHLNDPSALSQDEFVQAAEGGFELFGCLNDDELAAIGGLIEALGSY
;
A
#
# COMPACT_ATOMS: atom_id res chain seq x y z
N MET A 1 15.52 0.70 23.13
CA MET A 1 14.40 0.81 22.19
C MET A 1 14.15 -0.41 21.31
N ARG A 2 15.14 -1.28 21.03
CA ARG A 2 15.00 -2.36 20.02
C ARG A 2 13.82 -3.33 20.23
N ASP A 3 13.49 -3.65 21.48
CA ASP A 3 12.35 -4.53 21.83
C ASP A 3 11.09 -3.72 22.16
N PHE A 4 10.88 -2.55 21.54
CA PHE A 4 9.70 -1.73 21.78
C PHE A 4 8.55 -2.18 20.90
N VAL A 5 7.44 -2.55 21.54
CA VAL A 5 6.23 -3.02 20.88
C VAL A 5 5.13 -2.04 21.24
N VAL A 6 4.34 -1.65 20.23
CA VAL A 6 3.17 -0.80 20.42
C VAL A 6 1.93 -1.67 20.26
N ASP A 7 1.06 -1.66 21.27
CA ASP A 7 -0.25 -2.28 21.26
C ASP A 7 -1.31 -1.36 21.88
N ALA A 8 -2.54 -1.83 22.01
CA ALA A 8 -3.65 -1.05 22.56
C ALA A 8 -3.45 -0.62 24.03
N SER A 9 -2.55 -1.26 24.76
CA SER A 9 -2.21 -0.94 26.15
C SER A 9 -0.96 -0.08 26.29
N THR A 10 -0.16 0.04 25.24
CA THR A 10 1.09 0.80 25.24
C THR A 10 0.80 2.30 25.29
N THR A 11 1.32 2.98 26.29
CA THR A 11 1.12 4.41 26.55
C THR A 11 2.31 5.25 26.14
N GLY A 12 2.13 6.57 26.06
CA GLY A 12 3.26 7.49 25.88
C GLY A 12 4.32 7.35 26.97
N GLN A 13 3.94 6.99 28.20
CA GLN A 13 4.89 6.71 29.28
C GLN A 13 5.84 5.56 28.93
N ASP A 14 5.33 4.47 28.33
CA ASP A 14 6.14 3.29 27.97
C ASP A 14 7.20 3.61 26.91
N LEU A 15 6.89 4.55 26.01
CA LEU A 15 7.87 5.10 25.06
C LEU A 15 8.91 5.96 25.80
N LEU A 16 8.46 6.93 26.59
CA LEU A 16 9.31 7.91 27.28
C LEU A 16 10.29 7.24 28.26
N ASP A 17 9.87 6.17 28.95
CA ASP A 17 10.73 5.41 29.88
C ASP A 17 11.90 4.70 29.19
N ARG A 18 11.86 4.57 27.86
CA ARG A 18 12.92 3.95 27.06
C ARG A 18 13.85 4.97 26.41
N LEU A 19 13.58 6.26 26.57
CA LEU A 19 14.37 7.35 26.02
C LEU A 19 15.39 7.87 27.04
N SER A 20 16.42 8.54 26.53
CA SER A 20 17.36 9.27 27.38
C SER A 20 16.70 10.47 28.08
N GLU A 21 17.32 10.96 29.15
CA GLU A 21 16.87 12.19 29.82
C GLU A 21 16.87 13.39 28.88
N GLU A 22 17.80 13.44 27.93
CA GLU A 22 17.93 14.51 26.92
C GLU A 22 16.77 14.50 25.92
N GLU A 23 16.42 13.33 25.37
CA GLU A 23 15.29 13.16 24.46
C GLU A 23 13.96 13.49 25.17
N ASN A 24 13.77 13.00 26.40
CA ASN A 24 12.60 13.31 27.22
C ASN A 24 12.46 14.82 27.50
N ALA A 25 13.57 15.48 27.85
CA ALA A 25 13.58 16.92 28.08
C ALA A 25 13.26 17.71 26.80
N CYS A 26 13.76 17.26 25.65
CA CYS A 26 13.42 17.85 24.35
C CYS A 26 11.92 17.72 24.06
N ILE A 27 11.34 16.51 24.17
CA ILE A 27 9.91 16.28 23.91
C ILE A 27 9.06 17.18 24.83
N LYS A 28 9.41 17.23 26.12
CA LYS A 28 8.73 18.09 27.09
C LYS A 28 8.82 19.56 26.72
N ALA A 29 9.97 20.03 26.25
CA ALA A 29 10.14 21.41 25.80
C ALA A 29 9.36 21.71 24.50
N ALA A 30 9.28 20.76 23.58
CA ALA A 30 8.59 20.91 22.30
C ALA A 30 7.06 21.01 22.45
N PHE A 31 6.47 20.16 23.31
CA PHE A 31 5.02 20.11 23.51
C PHE A 31 4.52 20.96 24.70
N GLY A 32 5.41 21.29 25.63
CA GLY A 32 5.07 21.95 26.90
C GLY A 32 4.46 20.99 27.93
N ASP A 33 4.51 21.40 29.21
CA ASP A 33 4.17 20.55 30.36
C ASP A 33 2.78 19.90 30.28
N ALA A 34 1.76 20.66 29.87
CA ALA A 34 0.39 20.18 29.84
C ALA A 34 0.16 19.08 28.79
N VAL A 35 0.72 19.25 27.59
CA VAL A 35 0.60 18.26 26.50
C VAL A 35 1.53 17.08 26.77
N TYR A 36 2.71 17.31 27.34
CA TYR A 36 3.61 16.25 27.77
C TYR A 36 2.95 15.30 28.79
N GLU A 37 2.33 15.83 29.84
CA GLU A 37 1.63 15.00 30.84
C GLU A 37 0.41 14.28 30.25
N PHE A 38 -0.28 14.90 29.28
CA PHE A 38 -1.36 14.24 28.54
C PHE A 38 -0.82 13.07 27.69
N LEU A 39 0.28 13.26 26.96
CA LEU A 39 0.92 12.21 26.14
C LEU A 39 1.29 10.99 27.00
N ARG A 40 1.84 11.20 28.20
CA ARG A 40 2.22 10.12 29.12
C ARG A 40 1.07 9.16 29.43
N GLY A 41 -0.13 9.71 29.65
CA GLY A 41 -1.32 8.91 29.98
C GLY A 41 -2.10 8.39 28.77
N THR A 42 -1.72 8.77 27.56
CA THR A 42 -2.48 8.45 26.34
C THR A 42 -1.95 7.16 25.71
N PRO A 43 -2.81 6.18 25.37
CA PRO A 43 -2.42 5.04 24.56
C PRO A 43 -1.86 5.51 23.21
N LEU A 44 -0.68 5.02 22.82
CA LEU A 44 0.03 5.48 21.62
C LEU A 44 -0.80 5.30 20.35
N LEU A 45 -1.50 4.18 20.21
CA LEU A 45 -2.41 3.93 19.09
C LEU A 45 -3.64 4.84 19.08
N SER A 46 -4.07 5.37 20.23
CA SER A 46 -5.18 6.32 20.27
C SER A 46 -4.75 7.74 19.91
N ALA A 47 -3.46 8.05 20.09
CA ALA A 47 -2.87 9.31 19.64
C ALA A 47 -2.69 9.35 18.10
N THR A 48 -2.60 8.19 17.45
CA THR A 48 -2.42 8.07 15.98
C THR A 48 -3.68 7.58 15.24
N GLY A 49 -4.57 6.83 15.90
CA GLY A 49 -5.68 6.07 15.29
C GLY A 49 -6.92 6.86 14.87
N SER A 50 -6.83 8.17 14.67
CA SER A 50 -7.97 8.98 14.19
C SER A 50 -7.54 9.99 13.13
N GLY A 51 -7.06 9.50 11.98
CA GLY A 51 -6.64 10.37 10.87
C GLY A 51 -5.62 11.42 11.29
N GLY A 52 -4.83 11.10 12.32
CA GLY A 52 -3.80 11.99 12.85
C GLY A 52 -2.63 11.90 11.90
N ASP A 53 -2.53 12.90 11.03
CA ASP A 53 -1.37 13.16 10.19
C ASP A 53 -0.08 12.84 10.99
N SER A 54 0.75 11.91 10.53
CA SER A 54 2.00 11.54 11.19
C SER A 54 2.91 12.76 11.40
N SER A 55 2.69 13.84 10.62
CA SER A 55 3.30 15.15 10.83
C SER A 55 2.98 15.77 12.19
N ALA A 56 1.84 15.45 12.80
CA ALA A 56 1.48 15.88 14.16
C ALA A 56 2.39 15.24 15.22
N ALA A 57 2.98 14.08 14.92
CA ALA A 57 3.99 13.42 15.73
C ALA A 57 5.43 13.83 15.35
N ALA A 58 5.64 14.59 14.26
CA ALA A 58 6.96 15.04 13.84
C ALA A 58 7.77 15.75 14.94
N PRO A 59 7.19 16.62 15.80
CA PRO A 59 7.93 17.24 16.90
C PRO A 59 8.43 16.22 17.95
N LEU A 60 7.74 15.09 18.13
CA LEU A 60 8.19 14.01 19.00
C LEU A 60 9.42 13.33 18.39
N PHE A 61 9.34 12.95 17.12
CA PHE A 61 10.44 12.24 16.45
C PHE A 61 11.66 13.14 16.21
N ALA A 62 11.49 14.45 16.04
CA ALA A 62 12.59 15.41 15.93
C ALA A 62 13.46 15.49 17.20
N CYS A 63 12.90 15.11 18.36
CA CYS A 63 13.61 15.09 19.63
C CYS A 63 14.35 13.77 19.90
N LEU A 64 14.14 12.75 19.07
CA LEU A 64 14.77 11.44 19.24
C LEU A 64 16.12 11.38 18.52
N THR A 65 17.02 10.57 19.04
CA THR A 65 18.19 10.13 18.26
C THR A 65 17.72 9.41 17.00
N LYS A 66 18.56 9.41 15.96
CA LYS A 66 18.23 8.78 14.68
C LYS A 66 17.73 7.34 14.85
N GLU A 67 18.45 6.55 15.63
CA GLU A 67 18.10 5.16 15.92
C GLU A 67 16.76 5.04 16.68
N ASN A 68 16.53 5.84 17.72
CA ASN A 68 15.27 5.78 18.48
C ASN A 68 14.07 6.24 17.65
N ALA A 69 14.23 7.24 16.77
CA ALA A 69 13.18 7.67 15.84
C ALA A 69 12.79 6.54 14.88
N VAL A 70 13.77 5.83 14.32
CA VAL A 70 13.56 4.71 13.41
C VAL A 70 12.86 3.56 14.13
N LEU A 71 13.34 3.18 15.32
CA LEU A 71 12.75 2.10 16.12
C LEU A 71 11.32 2.42 16.56
N ALA A 72 11.05 3.66 16.98
CA ALA A 72 9.70 4.09 17.33
C ALA A 72 8.79 4.08 16.08
N GLY A 73 9.25 4.63 14.95
CA GLY A 73 8.49 4.63 13.69
C GLY A 73 8.15 3.22 13.19
N ALA A 74 9.13 2.30 13.23
CA ALA A 74 8.91 0.89 12.91
C ALA A 74 7.87 0.25 13.84
N ALA A 75 7.93 0.52 15.14
CA ALA A 75 6.95 -0.01 16.09
C ALA A 75 5.52 0.50 15.83
N PHE A 76 5.36 1.75 15.42
CA PHE A 76 4.06 2.30 15.01
C PHE A 76 3.52 1.65 13.72
N LEU A 77 4.37 1.51 12.69
CA LEU A 77 3.99 0.84 11.43
C LEU A 77 3.58 -0.60 11.68
N ILE A 78 4.36 -1.31 12.50
CA ILE A 78 4.10 -2.68 12.90
C ILE A 78 2.74 -2.82 13.60
N ALA A 79 2.46 -1.91 14.52
CA ALA A 79 1.23 -1.95 15.30
C ALA A 79 -0.01 -1.63 14.46
N ALA A 80 0.12 -0.72 13.48
CA ALA A 80 -0.94 -0.41 12.53
C ALA A 80 -1.28 -1.61 11.62
N GLY A 81 -0.26 -2.37 11.18
CA GLY A 81 -0.45 -3.53 10.31
C GLY A 81 -0.81 -4.84 11.02
N GLY A 82 -0.62 -4.92 12.34
CA GLY A 82 -0.98 -6.11 13.13
C GLY A 82 -0.10 -7.33 12.87
N TYR A 83 1.15 -7.13 12.43
CA TYR A 83 2.04 -8.20 11.99
C TYR A 83 2.47 -9.16 13.10
N SER A 84 2.84 -10.37 12.71
CA SER A 84 3.37 -11.48 13.49
C SER A 84 4.74 -11.15 14.08
N ASP A 85 5.10 -11.78 15.21
CA ASP A 85 6.37 -11.49 15.89
C ASP A 85 7.61 -11.73 15.00
N GLU A 86 7.54 -12.70 14.08
CA GLU A 86 8.61 -12.95 13.10
C GLU A 86 8.78 -11.77 12.14
N SER A 87 7.69 -11.30 11.54
CA SER A 87 7.71 -10.14 10.64
C SER A 87 8.13 -8.87 11.34
N ARG A 88 7.74 -8.68 12.61
CA ARG A 88 8.15 -7.52 13.42
C ARG A 88 9.65 -7.38 13.55
N VAL A 89 10.34 -8.48 13.83
CA VAL A 89 11.80 -8.48 13.97
C VAL A 89 12.45 -8.12 12.64
N CYS A 90 12.00 -8.74 11.54
CA CYS A 90 12.54 -8.46 10.21
C CYS A 90 12.29 -7.00 9.78
N ILE A 91 11.07 -6.48 9.95
CA ILE A 91 10.70 -5.08 9.64
C ILE A 91 11.56 -4.11 10.44
N THR A 92 11.80 -4.40 11.72
CA THR A 92 12.64 -3.54 12.59
C THR A 92 14.09 -3.51 12.11
N ASP A 93 14.66 -4.67 11.74
CA ASP A 93 16.03 -4.73 11.19
C ASP A 93 16.13 -4.11 9.79
N LEU A 94 15.07 -4.19 8.98
CA LEU A 94 14.99 -3.48 7.70
C LEU A 94 14.94 -1.96 7.91
N ALA A 95 14.10 -1.47 8.81
CA ALA A 95 13.98 -0.06 9.16
C ALA A 95 15.32 0.53 9.63
N LEU A 96 16.10 -0.23 10.41
CA LEU A 96 17.44 0.19 10.84
C LEU A 96 18.46 0.27 9.69
N ARG A 97 18.27 -0.53 8.62
CA ARG A 97 19.10 -0.47 7.41
C ARG A 97 18.67 0.64 6.45
N HIS A 98 17.39 1.01 6.48
CA HIS A 98 16.77 2.02 5.62
C HIS A 98 16.06 3.12 6.44
N PRO A 99 16.78 3.86 7.29
CA PRO A 99 16.20 4.85 8.19
C PRO A 99 15.50 6.01 7.46
N GLU A 100 15.95 6.34 6.25
CA GLU A 100 15.38 7.38 5.38
C GLU A 100 13.91 7.14 5.04
N VAL A 101 13.51 5.89 4.82
CA VAL A 101 12.11 5.54 4.49
C VAL A 101 11.20 5.75 5.69
N ILE A 102 11.67 5.41 6.89
CA ILE A 102 10.94 5.69 8.12
C ILE A 102 10.82 7.19 8.34
N TYR A 103 11.89 7.96 8.09
CA TYR A 103 11.81 9.42 8.21
C TYR A 103 10.87 10.07 7.22
N ALA A 104 10.87 9.63 5.95
CA ALA A 104 9.90 10.09 4.96
C ALA A 104 8.46 9.84 5.44
N ARG A 105 8.16 8.63 5.94
CA ARG A 105 6.85 8.26 6.51
C ARG A 105 6.46 9.07 7.75
N LEU A 106 7.43 9.47 8.56
CA LEU A 106 7.21 10.30 9.75
C LEU A 106 7.15 11.80 9.43
N GLY A 107 7.23 12.20 8.16
CA GLY A 107 7.28 13.61 7.76
C GLY A 107 8.57 14.32 8.17
N LEU A 108 9.63 13.57 8.47
CA LEU A 108 10.95 14.04 8.87
C LEU A 108 11.92 14.05 7.68
N GLY A 109 11.57 14.75 6.60
CA GLY A 109 12.39 14.84 5.40
C GLY A 109 12.16 16.16 4.68
N GLY A 110 13.22 16.90 4.38
CA GLY A 110 13.16 18.16 3.66
C GLY A 110 12.66 17.95 2.22
N THR A 111 11.90 18.92 1.74
CA THR A 111 11.25 19.01 0.42
C THR A 111 12.20 19.06 -0.80
N GLY A 112 13.41 18.47 -0.72
CA GLY A 112 14.50 18.74 -1.67
C GLY A 112 15.19 17.55 -2.34
N GLU A 113 15.00 16.31 -1.89
CA GLU A 113 15.69 15.11 -2.43
C GLU A 113 14.69 14.04 -2.92
N GLN A 114 13.60 14.47 -3.60
CA GLN A 114 12.54 13.58 -4.09
C GLN A 114 12.97 12.61 -5.22
N GLN A 115 14.15 12.79 -5.84
CA GLN A 115 14.57 11.99 -7.00
C GLN A 115 15.42 10.76 -6.66
N THR A 116 16.12 10.73 -5.52
CA THR A 116 16.81 9.53 -5.02
C THR A 116 15.92 8.62 -4.19
N ALA A 117 14.69 9.08 -3.85
CA ALA A 117 13.76 8.36 -2.99
C ALA A 117 13.07 7.17 -3.68
N GLY A 118 12.90 7.16 -5.01
CA GLY A 118 12.12 6.12 -5.69
C GLY A 118 12.69 4.70 -5.58
N GLU A 119 13.97 4.54 -5.94
CA GLU A 119 14.67 3.25 -5.88
C GLU A 119 14.89 2.76 -4.44
N GLU A 120 15.20 3.67 -3.53
CA GLU A 120 15.39 3.37 -2.10
C GLU A 120 14.05 3.00 -1.44
N SER A 121 12.96 3.71 -1.75
CA SER A 121 11.61 3.41 -1.29
C SER A 121 11.12 2.08 -1.86
N LEU A 122 11.36 1.76 -3.14
CA LEU A 122 11.02 0.45 -3.68
C LEU A 122 11.82 -0.67 -3.00
N THR A 123 13.13 -0.50 -2.84
CA THR A 123 13.97 -1.49 -2.16
C THR A 123 13.48 -1.76 -0.74
N ALA A 124 13.08 -0.71 -0.02
CA ALA A 124 12.48 -0.85 1.30
C ALA A 124 11.07 -1.47 1.26
N ILE A 125 10.24 -1.16 0.26
CA ILE A 125 8.92 -1.77 0.07
C ILE A 125 9.04 -3.26 -0.24
N LEU A 126 9.96 -3.65 -1.14
CA LEU A 126 10.25 -5.04 -1.46
C LEU A 126 10.83 -5.76 -0.24
N GLY A 127 11.80 -5.15 0.45
CA GLY A 127 12.35 -5.70 1.68
C GLY A 127 11.31 -5.83 2.79
N PHE A 128 10.32 -4.93 2.83
CA PHE A 128 9.21 -5.00 3.78
C PHE A 128 8.32 -6.19 3.46
N TYR A 129 7.96 -6.36 2.18
CA TYR A 129 7.19 -7.52 1.72
C TYR A 129 7.89 -8.85 2.03
N ASP A 130 9.21 -8.92 1.78
CA ASP A 130 10.01 -10.10 2.09
C ASP A 130 10.06 -10.43 3.59
N CYS A 131 9.76 -9.45 4.47
CA CYS A 131 9.65 -9.66 5.90
C CYS A 131 8.29 -10.24 6.34
N LEU A 132 7.27 -10.20 5.49
CA LEU A 132 5.92 -10.65 5.81
C LEU A 132 5.79 -12.16 5.61
N THR A 133 4.96 -12.83 6.42
CA THR A 133 4.51 -14.20 6.11
C THR A 133 3.59 -14.20 4.89
N ASP A 134 3.42 -15.34 4.20
CA ASP A 134 2.57 -15.46 3.00
C ASP A 134 1.16 -14.89 3.23
N ALA A 135 0.58 -15.13 4.42
CA ALA A 135 -0.71 -14.60 4.83
C ALA A 135 -0.72 -13.06 4.94
N GLU A 136 0.33 -12.46 5.48
CA GLU A 136 0.46 -11.01 5.65
C GLU A 136 0.82 -10.31 4.35
N GLN A 137 1.64 -10.96 3.52
CA GLN A 137 1.94 -10.56 2.15
C GLN A 137 0.67 -10.38 1.34
N ALA A 138 -0.24 -11.37 1.40
CA ALA A 138 -1.55 -11.30 0.78
C ALA A 138 -2.39 -10.11 1.28
N VAL A 139 -2.50 -9.93 2.61
CA VAL A 139 -3.27 -8.81 3.19
C VAL A 139 -2.70 -7.46 2.76
N TRP A 140 -1.37 -7.32 2.77
CA TRP A 140 -0.70 -6.09 2.38
C TRP A 140 -0.92 -5.78 0.89
N LEU A 141 -0.83 -6.78 0.01
CA LEU A 141 -1.13 -6.64 -1.42
C LEU A 141 -2.58 -6.25 -1.69
N ILE A 142 -3.55 -6.80 -0.95
CA ILE A 142 -4.96 -6.38 -1.05
C ILE A 142 -5.10 -4.91 -0.73
N GLY A 143 -4.45 -4.46 0.35
CA GLY A 143 -4.47 -3.05 0.75
C GLY A 143 -4.00 -2.15 -0.39
N ILE A 144 -2.89 -2.52 -1.04
CA ILE A 144 -2.35 -1.77 -2.18
C ILE A 144 -3.26 -1.82 -3.39
N PHE A 145 -3.76 -2.99 -3.81
CA PHE A 145 -4.65 -3.07 -4.97
C PHE A 145 -5.98 -2.35 -4.75
N THR A 146 -6.55 -2.44 -3.55
CA THR A 146 -7.76 -1.69 -3.17
C THR A 146 -7.52 -0.18 -3.29
N ALA A 147 -6.38 0.27 -2.79
CA ALA A 147 -6.01 1.66 -2.80
C ALA A 147 -5.73 2.18 -4.23
N ILE A 148 -5.00 1.41 -5.03
CA ILE A 148 -4.76 1.63 -6.47
C ILE A 148 -6.09 1.73 -7.23
N ASP A 149 -7.00 0.78 -7.03
CA ASP A 149 -8.31 0.75 -7.70
C ASP A 149 -9.17 1.97 -7.33
N THR A 150 -9.11 2.40 -6.07
CA THR A 150 -9.82 3.58 -5.56
C THR A 150 -9.24 4.89 -6.11
N LEU A 151 -7.93 4.95 -6.31
CA LEU A 151 -7.25 6.13 -6.85
C LEU A 151 -7.31 6.21 -8.38
N SER A 152 -7.68 5.12 -9.05
CA SER A 152 -7.73 5.10 -10.50
C SER A 152 -8.71 6.13 -11.04
N PRO A 153 -8.30 6.96 -12.01
CA PRO A 153 -9.22 7.90 -12.64
C PRO A 153 -10.13 7.22 -13.67
N LEU A 154 -9.88 5.95 -14.01
CA LEU A 154 -10.67 5.18 -14.96
C LEU A 154 -11.93 4.62 -14.29
N THR A 155 -12.99 4.44 -15.08
CA THR A 155 -14.17 3.67 -14.69
C THR A 155 -14.39 2.47 -15.60
N GLY A 156 -15.38 1.64 -15.28
CA GLY A 156 -15.80 0.54 -16.14
C GLY A 156 -16.17 1.00 -17.55
N ALA A 157 -16.73 2.21 -17.71
CA ALA A 157 -17.03 2.79 -19.01
C ALA A 157 -15.77 2.99 -19.87
N ASP A 158 -14.67 3.44 -19.27
CA ASP A 158 -13.38 3.58 -19.96
C ASP A 158 -12.84 2.20 -20.38
N LEU A 159 -12.97 1.19 -19.52
CA LEU A 159 -12.59 -0.17 -19.86
C LEU A 159 -13.43 -0.74 -21.02
N ILE A 160 -14.74 -0.48 -21.07
CA ILE A 160 -15.59 -0.89 -22.21
C ILE A 160 -15.09 -0.28 -23.51
N ALA A 161 -14.64 0.98 -23.49
CA ALA A 161 -14.15 1.68 -24.67
C ALA A 161 -12.85 1.07 -25.22
N LEU A 162 -12.09 0.35 -24.41
CA LEU A 162 -10.87 -0.37 -24.80
C LEU A 162 -11.17 -1.77 -25.39
N LEU A 163 -12.40 -2.27 -25.23
CA LEU A 163 -12.76 -3.61 -25.71
C LEU A 163 -12.97 -3.65 -27.23
N PRO A 164 -12.63 -4.79 -27.87
CA PRO A 164 -13.14 -5.10 -29.20
C PRO A 164 -14.69 -5.06 -29.21
N GLU A 165 -15.28 -4.62 -30.32
CA GLU A 165 -16.73 -4.45 -30.44
C GLU A 165 -17.53 -5.72 -30.08
N SER A 166 -16.99 -6.90 -30.40
CA SER A 166 -17.61 -8.18 -30.06
C SER A 166 -17.70 -8.40 -28.54
N GLN A 167 -16.67 -8.04 -27.78
CA GLN A 167 -16.64 -8.16 -26.32
C GLN A 167 -17.51 -7.08 -25.67
N ALA A 168 -17.42 -5.82 -26.13
CA ALA A 168 -18.29 -4.75 -25.65
C ALA A 168 -19.78 -5.06 -25.89
N THR A 169 -20.11 -5.77 -26.98
CA THR A 169 -21.47 -6.25 -27.25
C THR A 169 -21.87 -7.37 -26.30
N CYS A 170 -21.01 -8.37 -26.09
CA CYS A 170 -21.23 -9.43 -25.10
C CYS A 170 -21.59 -8.86 -23.72
N VAL A 171 -20.84 -7.85 -23.25
CA VAL A 171 -21.09 -7.22 -21.95
C VAL A 171 -22.45 -6.53 -21.91
N ARG A 172 -22.80 -5.76 -22.94
CA ARG A 172 -24.09 -5.05 -23.06
C ARG A 172 -25.29 -5.99 -23.16
N GLU A 173 -25.12 -7.16 -23.76
CA GLU A 173 -26.19 -8.15 -23.89
C GLU A 173 -26.34 -8.99 -22.63
N THR A 174 -25.26 -9.21 -21.89
CA THR A 174 -25.24 -10.03 -20.66
C THR A 174 -25.67 -9.23 -19.43
N LEU A 175 -25.17 -7.99 -19.30
CA LEU A 175 -25.55 -7.06 -18.26
C LEU A 175 -26.58 -6.09 -18.84
N SER A 176 -27.74 -5.95 -18.21
CA SER A 176 -28.79 -5.05 -18.71
C SER A 176 -29.31 -4.11 -17.63
N GLY A 177 -29.79 -2.94 -18.07
CA GLY A 177 -30.40 -1.94 -17.19
C GLY A 177 -29.45 -1.45 -16.10
N GLU A 178 -29.89 -1.53 -14.86
CA GLU A 178 -29.16 -1.04 -13.69
C GLU A 178 -27.81 -1.76 -13.47
N ALA A 179 -27.70 -3.05 -13.81
CA ALA A 179 -26.46 -3.80 -13.66
C ALA A 179 -25.36 -3.31 -14.61
N TYR A 180 -25.72 -2.97 -15.85
CA TYR A 180 -24.77 -2.41 -16.82
C TYR A 180 -24.33 -1.00 -16.41
N ALA A 181 -25.28 -0.15 -16.00
CA ALA A 181 -24.97 1.21 -15.54
C ALA A 181 -24.10 1.21 -14.26
N ALA A 182 -24.33 0.27 -13.33
CA ALA A 182 -23.50 0.12 -12.14
C ALA A 182 -22.07 -0.32 -12.51
N MET A 183 -21.91 -1.21 -13.48
CA MET A 183 -20.61 -1.62 -13.99
C MET A 183 -19.87 -0.47 -14.69
N GLU A 184 -20.55 0.33 -15.51
CA GLU A 184 -19.95 1.51 -16.17
C GLU A 184 -19.40 2.54 -15.18
N ALA A 185 -20.07 2.69 -14.03
CA ALA A 185 -19.67 3.61 -12.97
C ALA A 185 -18.67 3.01 -11.95
N ALA A 186 -18.39 1.71 -12.04
CA ALA A 186 -17.50 1.03 -11.11
C ALA A 186 -16.03 1.37 -11.38
N THR A 187 -15.18 1.17 -10.37
CA THR A 187 -13.72 1.21 -10.52
C THR A 187 -13.22 0.04 -11.40
N PRO A 188 -12.01 0.11 -11.97
CA PRO A 188 -11.53 -0.87 -12.95
C PRO A 188 -11.56 -2.33 -12.48
N LEU A 189 -11.09 -2.63 -11.26
CA LEU A 189 -11.08 -3.99 -10.72
C LEU A 189 -12.49 -4.44 -10.35
N VAL A 190 -13.34 -3.55 -9.83
CA VAL A 190 -14.76 -3.86 -9.56
C VAL A 190 -15.48 -4.23 -10.85
N ALA A 191 -15.34 -3.41 -11.90
CA ALA A 191 -15.92 -3.65 -13.22
C ALA A 191 -15.41 -4.96 -13.84
N THR A 192 -14.12 -5.27 -13.68
CA THR A 192 -13.52 -6.52 -14.15
C THR A 192 -14.10 -7.75 -13.46
N GLY A 193 -14.19 -7.74 -12.13
CA GLY A 193 -14.62 -8.91 -11.37
C GLY A 193 -16.13 -9.17 -11.42
N THR A 194 -16.95 -8.13 -11.26
CA THR A 194 -18.43 -8.28 -11.18
C THR A 194 -19.14 -8.10 -12.51
N GLY A 195 -18.51 -7.39 -13.45
CA GLY A 195 -19.08 -7.11 -14.75
C GLY A 195 -18.53 -8.04 -15.82
N PHE A 196 -17.27 -7.84 -16.17
CA PHE A 196 -16.68 -8.39 -17.38
C PHE A 196 -16.35 -9.89 -17.31
N ASP A 197 -15.69 -10.34 -16.23
CA ASP A 197 -15.30 -11.74 -16.02
C ASP A 197 -16.51 -12.60 -15.62
N ALA A 198 -17.39 -12.10 -14.75
CA ALA A 198 -18.64 -12.77 -14.39
C ALA A 198 -19.56 -13.01 -15.60
N ALA A 199 -19.52 -12.12 -16.59
CA ALA A 199 -20.24 -12.28 -17.87
C ALA A 199 -19.54 -13.22 -18.86
N GLY A 200 -18.30 -13.64 -18.59
CA GLY A 200 -17.50 -14.48 -19.49
C GLY A 200 -17.13 -13.78 -20.80
N CYS A 201 -17.07 -12.45 -20.81
CA CYS A 201 -16.90 -11.66 -22.03
C CYS A 201 -15.45 -11.26 -22.32
N LEU A 202 -14.52 -11.44 -21.38
CA LEU A 202 -13.12 -11.05 -21.57
C LEU A 202 -12.27 -12.18 -22.12
N THR A 203 -11.36 -11.80 -23.02
CA THR A 203 -10.19 -12.62 -23.36
C THR A 203 -9.01 -12.24 -22.48
N VAL A 204 -8.00 -13.10 -22.45
CA VAL A 204 -6.70 -12.82 -21.80
C VAL A 204 -6.06 -11.54 -22.34
N GLU A 205 -6.15 -11.31 -23.66
CA GLU A 205 -5.64 -10.10 -24.31
C GLU A 205 -6.32 -8.82 -23.80
N SER A 206 -7.65 -8.85 -23.61
CA SER A 206 -8.38 -7.71 -23.05
C SER A 206 -8.04 -7.49 -21.58
N ALA A 207 -7.86 -8.57 -20.80
CA ALA A 207 -7.42 -8.47 -19.41
C ALA A 207 -6.00 -7.88 -19.30
N ALA A 208 -5.09 -8.24 -20.23
CA ALA A 208 -3.76 -7.66 -20.34
C ALA A 208 -3.84 -6.16 -20.67
N THR A 209 -4.68 -5.79 -21.64
CA THR A 209 -4.93 -4.40 -22.02
C THR A 209 -5.45 -3.56 -20.85
N PHE A 210 -6.38 -4.12 -20.07
CA PHE A 210 -6.94 -3.44 -18.89
C PHE A 210 -5.91 -3.23 -17.80
N LEU A 211 -5.06 -4.22 -17.52
CA LEU A 211 -3.99 -4.10 -16.54
C LEU A 211 -2.99 -2.99 -16.93
N VAL A 212 -2.56 -2.96 -18.20
CA VAL A 212 -1.65 -1.93 -18.71
C VAL A 212 -2.31 -0.56 -18.62
N ALA A 213 -3.53 -0.41 -19.16
CA ALA A 213 -4.23 0.87 -19.15
C ALA A 213 -4.49 1.40 -17.73
N SER A 214 -4.82 0.51 -16.78
CA SER A 214 -5.03 0.89 -15.38
C SER A 214 -3.73 1.33 -14.71
N THR A 215 -2.63 0.63 -15.00
CA THR A 215 -1.29 1.00 -14.52
C THR A 215 -0.87 2.36 -15.10
N GLU A 216 -1.06 2.57 -16.41
CA GLU A 216 -0.74 3.83 -17.08
C GLU A 216 -1.57 5.01 -16.58
N ALA A 217 -2.85 4.78 -16.28
CA ALA A 217 -3.73 5.82 -15.76
C ALA A 217 -3.30 6.32 -14.38
N LEU A 218 -2.61 5.48 -13.60
CA LEU A 218 -2.12 5.81 -12.27
C LEU A 218 -0.71 6.39 -12.27
N LEU A 219 0.19 5.85 -13.08
CA LEU A 219 1.61 6.19 -13.06
C LEU A 219 2.01 7.16 -14.16
N GLY A 220 1.15 7.35 -15.16
CA GLY A 220 1.51 7.95 -16.44
C GLY A 220 1.90 6.89 -17.47
N PRO A 221 2.20 7.32 -18.72
CA PRO A 221 2.52 6.39 -19.80
C PRO A 221 3.68 5.48 -19.44
N LEU A 222 3.52 4.17 -19.65
CA LEU A 222 4.59 3.20 -19.49
C LEU A 222 5.49 3.20 -20.72
N SER A 223 6.74 2.78 -20.54
CA SER A 223 7.60 2.43 -21.65
C SER A 223 7.05 1.22 -22.41
N ASP A 224 7.38 1.12 -23.71
CA ASP A 224 6.96 -0.03 -24.53
C ASP A 224 7.40 -1.38 -23.93
N GLU A 225 8.58 -1.41 -23.31
CA GLU A 225 9.13 -2.61 -22.65
C GLU A 225 8.31 -2.99 -21.41
N SER A 226 7.99 -2.02 -20.56
CA SER A 226 7.23 -2.24 -19.34
C SER A 226 5.77 -2.58 -19.62
N ALA A 227 5.15 -1.92 -20.59
CA ALA A 227 3.81 -2.28 -21.07
C ALA A 227 3.78 -3.70 -21.66
N ALA A 228 4.77 -4.07 -22.48
CA ALA A 228 4.86 -5.43 -23.03
C ALA A 228 5.09 -6.49 -21.94
N CYS A 229 5.95 -6.22 -20.95
CA CYS A 229 6.18 -7.13 -19.82
C CYS A 229 4.91 -7.29 -18.97
N ALA A 230 4.25 -6.20 -18.59
CA ALA A 230 3.01 -6.23 -17.82
C ALA A 230 1.87 -6.92 -18.59
N GLY A 231 1.80 -6.75 -19.91
CA GLY A 231 0.87 -7.51 -20.74
C GLY A 231 1.17 -9.02 -20.75
N GLY A 232 2.44 -9.38 -20.94
CA GLY A 232 2.90 -10.78 -20.92
C GLY A 232 2.71 -11.47 -19.56
N PHE A 233 2.71 -10.72 -18.47
CA PHE A 233 2.37 -11.23 -17.14
C PHE A 233 0.96 -11.83 -17.09
N VAL A 234 -0.03 -11.16 -17.67
CA VAL A 234 -1.42 -11.66 -17.70
C VAL A 234 -1.53 -12.89 -18.59
N GLU A 235 -0.75 -12.96 -19.67
CA GLU A 235 -0.69 -14.17 -20.51
C GLU A 235 -0.11 -15.36 -19.73
N ALA A 236 0.94 -15.12 -18.94
CA ALA A 236 1.54 -16.14 -18.08
C ALA A 236 0.64 -16.52 -16.89
N ARG A 237 -0.20 -15.59 -16.42
CA ARG A 237 -1.11 -15.75 -15.29
C ARG A 237 -2.53 -15.29 -15.63
N PRO A 238 -3.25 -16.03 -16.49
CA PRO A 238 -4.55 -15.58 -17.02
C PRO A 238 -5.64 -15.43 -15.96
N THR A 239 -5.48 -16.06 -14.79
CA THR A 239 -6.42 -15.98 -13.68
C THR A 239 -6.10 -14.86 -12.68
N TYR A 240 -4.95 -14.20 -12.78
CA TYR A 240 -4.51 -13.22 -11.78
C TYR A 240 -5.50 -12.06 -11.63
N VAL A 241 -5.76 -11.32 -12.71
CA VAL A 241 -6.66 -10.16 -12.70
C VAL A 241 -8.08 -10.57 -12.26
N PRO A 242 -8.70 -11.65 -12.80
CA PRO A 242 -9.98 -12.15 -12.31
C PRO A 242 -10.01 -12.47 -10.81
N VAL A 243 -8.97 -13.12 -10.28
CA VAL A 243 -8.91 -13.52 -8.86
C VAL A 243 -8.80 -12.31 -7.94
N ILE A 244 -7.91 -11.36 -8.25
CA ILE A 244 -7.78 -10.12 -7.47
C ILE A 244 -9.09 -9.32 -7.54
N ALA A 245 -9.66 -9.14 -8.73
CA ALA A 245 -10.91 -8.42 -8.94
C ALA A 245 -12.07 -9.05 -8.17
N ARG A 246 -12.19 -10.38 -8.18
CA ARG A 246 -13.22 -11.09 -7.41
C ARG A 246 -13.03 -10.92 -5.90
N HIS A 247 -11.79 -10.97 -5.41
CA HIS A 247 -11.49 -10.76 -4.00
C HIS A 247 -11.88 -9.36 -3.52
N LEU A 248 -11.57 -8.32 -4.30
CA LEU A 248 -11.90 -6.95 -3.94
C LEU A 248 -13.41 -6.69 -3.88
N ASN A 249 -14.18 -7.38 -4.72
CA ASN A 249 -15.64 -7.30 -4.73
C ASN A 249 -16.29 -8.09 -3.60
N ASP A 250 -15.78 -9.28 -3.31
CA ASP A 250 -16.25 -10.15 -2.25
C ASP A 250 -15.05 -10.87 -1.61
N PRO A 251 -14.51 -10.33 -0.50
CA PRO A 251 -13.38 -10.93 0.20
C PRO A 251 -13.68 -12.35 0.73
N SER A 252 -14.96 -12.73 0.84
CA SER A 252 -15.38 -14.07 1.25
C SER A 252 -15.48 -15.07 0.11
N ALA A 253 -15.34 -14.62 -1.14
CA ALA A 253 -15.52 -15.45 -2.33
C ALA A 253 -14.34 -16.35 -2.66
N LEU A 254 -13.19 -16.16 -2.01
CA LEU A 254 -11.95 -16.92 -2.20
C LEU A 254 -11.39 -17.35 -0.84
N SER A 255 -10.80 -18.54 -0.79
CA SER A 255 -10.03 -18.93 0.39
C SER A 255 -8.73 -18.12 0.48
N GLN A 256 -8.20 -17.99 1.70
CA GLN A 256 -6.93 -17.29 1.93
C GLN A 256 -5.80 -17.90 1.11
N ASP A 257 -5.73 -19.24 1.02
CA ASP A 257 -4.68 -19.94 0.25
C ASP A 257 -4.78 -19.68 -1.27
N GLU A 258 -5.99 -19.67 -1.84
CA GLU A 258 -6.20 -19.33 -3.26
C GLU A 258 -5.80 -17.90 -3.57
N PHE A 259 -6.07 -16.99 -2.63
CA PHE A 259 -5.70 -15.59 -2.78
C PHE A 259 -4.20 -15.37 -2.61
N VAL A 260 -3.56 -16.00 -1.61
CA VAL A 260 -2.10 -15.95 -1.39
C VAL A 260 -1.36 -16.36 -2.67
N GLN A 261 -1.74 -17.47 -3.30
CA GLN A 261 -1.11 -17.92 -4.54
C GLN A 261 -1.27 -16.93 -5.70
N ALA A 262 -2.40 -16.21 -5.77
CA ALA A 262 -2.56 -15.16 -6.76
C ALA A 262 -1.70 -13.94 -6.40
N ALA A 263 -1.71 -13.53 -5.13
CA ALA A 263 -0.99 -12.38 -4.61
C ALA A 263 0.53 -12.50 -4.77
N GLU A 264 1.11 -13.68 -4.52
CA GLU A 264 2.55 -13.98 -4.75
C GLU A 264 3.00 -13.61 -6.16
N GLY A 265 2.13 -13.79 -7.16
CA GLY A 265 2.42 -13.38 -8.53
C GLY A 265 2.43 -11.87 -8.73
N GLY A 266 1.65 -11.10 -7.97
CA GLY A 266 1.47 -9.67 -8.15
C GLY A 266 2.74 -8.83 -8.03
N PHE A 267 3.76 -9.34 -7.33
CA PHE A 267 5.04 -8.64 -7.21
C PHE A 267 5.90 -8.70 -8.47
N GLU A 268 5.78 -9.74 -9.27
CA GLU A 268 6.54 -9.84 -10.53
C GLU A 268 6.15 -8.72 -11.50
N LEU A 269 4.96 -8.15 -11.33
CA LEU A 269 4.46 -7.00 -12.06
C LEU A 269 5.30 -5.74 -11.78
N PHE A 270 5.80 -5.55 -10.55
CA PHE A 270 6.74 -4.46 -10.25
C PHE A 270 8.10 -4.71 -10.94
N GLY A 271 8.49 -5.97 -11.14
CA GLY A 271 9.70 -6.33 -11.89
C GLY A 271 9.65 -5.97 -13.38
N CYS A 272 8.48 -5.62 -13.92
CA CYS A 272 8.34 -5.14 -15.30
C CYS A 272 8.66 -3.66 -15.49
N LEU A 273 8.73 -2.89 -14.41
CA LEU A 273 8.80 -1.44 -14.47
C LEU A 273 10.25 -0.96 -14.45
N ASN A 274 10.53 0.11 -15.18
CA ASN A 274 11.84 0.76 -15.12
C ASN A 274 11.94 1.70 -13.91
N ASP A 275 13.14 2.25 -13.67
CA ASP A 275 13.44 3.05 -12.47
C ASP A 275 12.50 4.27 -12.31
N ASP A 276 12.14 4.94 -13.40
CA ASP A 276 11.24 6.11 -13.37
C ASP A 276 9.79 5.71 -13.01
N GLU A 277 9.30 4.61 -13.56
CA GLU A 277 7.97 4.06 -13.29
C GLU A 277 7.87 3.49 -11.86
N LEU A 278 8.95 2.86 -11.39
CA LEU A 278 9.10 2.39 -10.02
C LEU A 278 9.10 3.55 -9.03
N ALA A 279 9.76 4.67 -9.35
CA ALA A 279 9.70 5.87 -8.54
C ALA A 279 8.28 6.44 -8.46
N ALA A 280 7.50 6.40 -9.55
CA ALA A 280 6.10 6.80 -9.55
C ALA A 280 5.23 5.93 -8.63
N ILE A 281 5.46 4.61 -8.62
CA ILE A 281 4.81 3.69 -7.68
C ILE A 281 5.20 3.98 -6.24
N GLY A 282 6.50 4.20 -5.98
CA GLY A 282 6.99 4.58 -4.66
C GLY A 282 6.25 5.81 -4.13
N GLY A 283 6.14 6.86 -4.96
CA GLY A 283 5.38 8.07 -4.64
C GLY A 283 3.89 7.81 -4.39
N LEU A 284 3.26 6.91 -5.15
CA LEU A 284 1.86 6.52 -4.93
C LEU A 284 1.67 5.80 -3.59
N ILE A 285 2.53 4.82 -3.28
CA ILE A 285 2.49 4.05 -2.02
C ILE A 285 2.80 4.94 -0.81
N GLU A 286 3.69 5.93 -0.97
CA GLU A 286 3.94 6.96 0.04
C GLU A 286 2.71 7.82 0.30
N ALA A 287 2.07 8.32 -0.77
CA ALA A 287 0.83 9.08 -0.66
C ALA A 287 -0.28 8.27 0.02
N LEU A 288 -0.40 6.98 -0.27
CA LEU A 288 -1.42 6.09 0.29
C LEU A 288 -1.30 5.86 1.79
N GLY A 289 -0.08 5.68 2.31
CA GLY A 289 0.11 5.52 3.76
C GLY A 289 0.16 6.85 4.53
N SER A 290 -0.20 7.97 3.90
CA SER A 290 -0.40 9.27 4.54
C SER A 290 -1.88 9.58 4.82
N TYR A 291 -2.79 8.64 4.52
CA TYR A 291 -4.24 8.72 4.75
C TYR A 291 -4.72 7.82 5.89
#